data_AF-A0A8H5Q9G2-F1
#
_entry.id   AF-A0A8H5Q9G2-F1
#
_cell.length_a   1.000
_cell.length_b   1.000
_cell.length_c   1.000
_cell.angle_alpha   90.00
_cell.angle_beta   90.00
_cell.angle_gamma   90.00
#
_symmetry.space_group_name_H-M   'P 1'
#
loop_
_entity.id
_entity.type
_entity.pdbx_description
1 polymer ?
#
loop_
_entity_poly.entity_id
_entity_poly.type
_entity_poly.pdbx_seq_one_letter_code
_entity_poly.pdbx_strand_id
1 'polypeptide(L)'
;MKKTVLITGCSAGGLGYALAEEFHKLGYHVIATARDTTKIGPLANKHDVDVFPLDVTLPESISDLHAKMQAKGIRLDILVNNAGCATFNPLVHADIGNAKAFSKAAMTFISETLKIELEPLGVRVVTAMVGAINTEIYDGCDVALPNDSWYKPIESIIQRQARGEMQLPNNEAVEVTAASIKQRLICTSKGT
;
A
#
# COMPACT_ATOMS: atom_id res chain seq x y z
N MET A 1 -24.55 12.15 3.04
CA MET A 1 -23.84 11.38 2.00
C MET A 1 -22.86 10.44 2.66
N LYS A 2 -22.70 9.24 2.11
CA LYS A 2 -21.67 8.28 2.52
C LYS A 2 -20.30 8.83 2.09
N LYS A 3 -19.28 8.72 2.95
CA LYS A 3 -17.92 9.15 2.62
C LYS A 3 -17.23 8.10 1.75
N THR A 4 -16.40 8.55 0.82
CA THR A 4 -15.69 7.68 -0.12
C THR A 4 -14.20 7.61 0.17
N VAL A 5 -13.64 6.40 0.19
CA VAL A 5 -12.20 6.16 0.32
C VAL A 5 -11.66 5.40 -0.89
N LEU A 6 -10.58 5.89 -1.49
CA LEU A 6 -9.80 5.20 -2.52
C LEU A 6 -8.56 4.60 -1.90
N ILE A 7 -8.36 3.29 -2.07
CA ILE A 7 -7.23 2.56 -1.53
C ILE A 7 -6.49 1.86 -2.66
N THR A 8 -5.16 2.02 -2.69
CA THR A 8 -4.29 1.38 -3.66
C THR A 8 -3.63 0.11 -3.10
N GLY A 9 -3.51 -0.93 -3.91
CA GLY A 9 -2.89 -2.19 -3.51
C GLY A 9 -3.76 -3.05 -2.58
N CYS A 10 -4.98 -3.37 -3.01
CA CYS A 10 -5.99 -4.10 -2.24
C CYS A 10 -6.04 -5.62 -2.53
N SER A 11 -4.95 -6.23 -2.98
CA SER A 11 -4.88 -7.70 -3.08
C SER A 11 -5.13 -8.35 -1.72
N ALA A 12 -5.89 -9.44 -1.68
CA ALA A 12 -6.15 -10.24 -0.49
C ALA A 12 -4.83 -10.65 0.18
N GLY A 13 -4.82 -10.68 1.52
CA GLY A 13 -3.60 -10.88 2.31
C GLY A 13 -2.71 -9.64 2.46
N GLY A 14 -3.00 -8.54 1.75
CA GLY A 14 -2.28 -7.27 1.86
C GLY A 14 -2.90 -6.28 2.85
N LEU A 15 -2.10 -5.30 3.31
CA LEU A 15 -2.57 -4.22 4.18
C LEU A 15 -3.69 -3.38 3.54
N GLY A 16 -3.62 -3.12 2.24
CA GLY A 16 -4.66 -2.36 1.53
C GLY A 16 -6.00 -3.08 1.52
N TYR A 17 -6.02 -4.41 1.48
CA TYR A 17 -7.24 -5.20 1.59
C TYR A 17 -7.84 -5.09 3.00
N ALA A 18 -7.02 -5.26 4.04
CA ALA A 18 -7.50 -5.13 5.42
C ALA A 18 -8.02 -3.72 5.73
N LEU A 19 -7.34 -2.68 5.24
CA LEU A 19 -7.82 -1.29 5.35
C LEU A 19 -9.17 -1.11 4.64
N ALA A 20 -9.32 -1.66 3.44
CA ALA A 20 -10.57 -1.62 2.70
C ALA A 20 -11.72 -2.30 3.47
N GLU A 21 -11.47 -3.45 4.09
CA GLU A 21 -12.45 -4.10 4.96
C GLU A 21 -12.81 -3.24 6.17
N GLU A 22 -11.82 -2.64 6.82
CA GLU A 22 -12.03 -1.77 7.97
C GLU A 22 -12.84 -0.52 7.66
N PHE A 23 -12.59 0.16 6.53
CA PHE A 23 -13.38 1.29 6.08
C PHE A 23 -14.80 0.87 5.66
N HIS A 24 -14.93 -0.27 4.98
CA HIS A 24 -16.24 -0.81 4.60
C HIS A 24 -17.10 -1.14 5.85
N LYS A 25 -16.51 -1.72 6.91
CA LYS A 25 -17.19 -1.96 8.21
C LYS A 25 -17.71 -0.68 8.86
N LEU A 26 -17.05 0.46 8.62
CA LEU A 26 -17.49 1.78 9.08
C LEU A 26 -18.54 2.43 8.17
N GLY A 27 -18.99 1.72 7.14
CA GLY A 27 -20.02 2.19 6.22
C GLY A 27 -19.51 3.19 5.19
N TYR A 28 -18.21 3.24 4.88
CA TYR A 28 -17.68 4.04 3.78
C TYR A 28 -17.97 3.37 2.43
N HIS A 29 -18.04 4.17 1.36
CA HIS A 29 -17.96 3.67 -0.02
C HIS A 29 -16.49 3.45 -0.32
N VAL A 30 -16.11 2.22 -0.63
CA VAL A 30 -14.70 1.85 -0.82
C VAL A 30 -14.43 1.69 -2.30
N ILE A 31 -13.43 2.42 -2.81
CA ILE A 31 -12.85 2.22 -4.12
C ILE A 31 -11.56 1.41 -3.91
N ALA A 32 -11.64 0.10 -4.13
CA ALA A 32 -10.53 -0.83 -3.96
C ALA A 32 -9.80 -1.03 -5.28
N THR A 33 -8.49 -0.85 -5.30
CA THR A 33 -7.70 -0.99 -6.53
C THR A 33 -6.53 -1.94 -6.40
N ALA A 34 -6.28 -2.70 -7.46
CA ALA A 34 -5.14 -3.60 -7.60
C ALA A 34 -4.77 -3.68 -9.08
N ARG A 35 -3.53 -4.07 -9.40
CA ARG A 35 -3.14 -4.33 -10.80
C ARG A 35 -3.92 -5.49 -11.39
N ASP A 36 -4.02 -6.57 -10.62
CA ASP A 36 -4.84 -7.73 -10.90
C ASP A 36 -6.04 -7.73 -9.95
N THR A 37 -7.21 -7.34 -10.47
CA THR A 37 -8.43 -7.23 -9.67
C THR A 37 -8.97 -8.59 -9.23
N THR A 38 -8.56 -9.69 -9.87
CA THR A 38 -8.97 -11.05 -9.44
C THR A 38 -8.42 -11.39 -8.06
N LYS A 39 -7.30 -10.76 -7.66
CA LYS A 39 -6.67 -10.96 -6.35
C LYS A 39 -7.33 -10.17 -5.22
N ILE A 40 -8.33 -9.33 -5.49
CA ILE A 40 -9.04 -8.58 -4.43
C ILE A 40 -9.94 -9.53 -3.61
N GLY A 41 -10.23 -10.74 -4.09
CA GLY A 41 -10.91 -11.76 -3.29
C GLY A 41 -12.34 -11.37 -2.88
N PRO A 42 -12.81 -11.79 -1.69
CA PRO A 42 -14.22 -11.62 -1.27
C PRO A 42 -14.70 -10.17 -1.19
N LEU A 43 -13.79 -9.22 -0.97
CA LEU A 43 -14.10 -7.79 -0.89
C LEU A 43 -14.77 -7.28 -2.18
N ALA A 44 -14.42 -7.85 -3.34
CA ALA A 44 -14.99 -7.45 -4.63
C ALA A 44 -16.50 -7.66 -4.74
N ASN A 45 -17.07 -8.54 -3.90
CA ASN A 45 -18.49 -8.87 -3.92
C ASN A 45 -19.31 -8.13 -2.85
N LYS A 46 -18.67 -7.27 -2.05
CA LYS A 46 -19.37 -6.51 -1.01
C LYS A 46 -20.12 -5.32 -1.62
N HIS A 47 -21.28 -5.01 -1.04
CA HIS A 47 -22.02 -3.79 -1.38
C HIS A 47 -21.18 -2.54 -1.02
N ASP A 48 -21.40 -1.41 -1.69
CA ASP A 48 -20.60 -0.18 -1.51
C ASP A 48 -19.08 -0.38 -1.69
N VAL A 49 -18.67 -1.35 -2.52
CA VAL A 49 -17.29 -1.51 -2.95
C VAL A 49 -17.25 -1.47 -4.47
N ASP A 50 -16.52 -0.49 -5.03
CA ASP A 50 -16.16 -0.48 -6.43
C ASP A 50 -14.72 -0.98 -6.58
N VAL A 51 -14.53 -1.92 -7.50
CA VAL A 51 -13.21 -2.45 -7.83
C VAL A 51 -12.74 -1.90 -9.17
N PHE A 52 -11.52 -1.37 -9.20
CA PHE A 52 -10.88 -0.93 -10.44
C PHE A 52 -9.44 -1.43 -10.58
N PRO A 53 -8.99 -1.72 -11.81
CA PRO A 53 -7.58 -1.92 -12.07
C PRO A 53 -6.83 -0.61 -11.89
N LEU A 54 -5.66 -0.66 -11.26
CA LEU A 54 -4.75 0.49 -11.15
C LEU A 54 -3.30 0.02 -11.09
N ASP A 55 -2.49 0.49 -12.03
CA ASP A 55 -1.04 0.52 -11.92
C ASP A 55 -0.59 1.97 -11.65
N VAL A 56 -0.13 2.22 -10.43
CA VAL A 56 0.31 3.57 -10.00
C VAL A 56 1.59 4.05 -10.69
N THR A 57 2.27 3.17 -11.43
CA THR A 57 3.48 3.53 -12.20
C THR A 57 3.16 4.00 -13.62
N LEU A 58 1.91 3.85 -14.06
CA LEU A 58 1.45 4.16 -15.42
C LEU A 58 0.48 5.37 -15.41
N PRO A 59 0.88 6.54 -15.96
CA PRO A 59 0.02 7.73 -16.01
C PRO A 59 -1.34 7.49 -16.67
N GLU A 60 -1.38 6.67 -17.72
CA GLU A 60 -2.61 6.28 -18.42
C GLU A 60 -3.56 5.49 -17.51
N SER A 61 -3.03 4.61 -16.65
CA SER A 61 -3.84 3.83 -15.71
C SER A 61 -4.49 4.75 -14.66
N ILE A 62 -3.76 5.76 -14.19
CA ILE A 62 -4.26 6.77 -13.25
C ILE A 62 -5.34 7.63 -13.90
N SER A 63 -5.10 8.09 -15.14
CA SER A 63 -6.05 8.90 -15.90
C SER A 63 -7.36 8.14 -16.17
N ASP A 64 -7.26 6.86 -16.54
CA ASP A 64 -8.42 6.00 -16.78
C ASP A 64 -9.25 5.79 -15.52
N LEU A 65 -8.61 5.57 -14.36
CA LEU A 65 -9.32 5.46 -13.09
C LEU A 65 -10.05 6.77 -12.77
N HIS A 66 -9.37 7.91 -12.92
CA HIS A 66 -9.97 9.22 -12.68
C HIS A 66 -11.20 9.44 -13.58
N ALA A 67 -11.10 9.14 -14.88
CA ALA A 67 -12.22 9.25 -15.82
C ALA A 67 -13.40 8.35 -15.43
N LYS A 68 -13.13 7.10 -15.01
CA LYS A 68 -14.17 6.16 -14.53
C LYS A 68 -14.85 6.65 -13.26
N MET A 69 -14.09 7.22 -12.32
CA MET A 69 -14.64 7.81 -11.08
C MET A 69 -15.51 9.03 -11.39
N GLN A 70 -15.06 9.91 -12.29
CA GLN A 70 -15.81 11.09 -12.72
C GLN A 70 -17.11 10.69 -13.42
N ALA A 71 -17.08 9.71 -14.33
CA ALA A 71 -18.27 9.22 -15.02
C ALA A 71 -19.32 8.62 -14.06
N LYS A 72 -18.87 8.06 -12.93
CA LYS A 72 -19.75 7.57 -11.86
C LYS A 72 -20.20 8.67 -10.88
N GLY A 73 -19.74 9.91 -11.03
CA GLY A 73 -20.01 11.01 -10.11
C GLY A 73 -19.40 10.79 -8.72
N ILE A 74 -18.33 9.99 -8.63
CA ILE A 74 -17.70 9.65 -7.36
C ILE A 74 -16.87 10.85 -6.88
N ARG A 75 -17.27 11.42 -5.73
CA ARG A 75 -16.47 12.39 -4.99
C ARG A 75 -15.61 11.66 -3.98
N LEU A 76 -14.31 11.98 -3.95
CA LEU A 76 -13.36 11.36 -3.05
C LEU A 76 -13.21 12.16 -1.75
N ASP A 77 -13.26 11.50 -0.60
CA ASP A 77 -13.00 12.12 0.72
C ASP A 77 -11.65 11.70 1.31
N ILE A 78 -11.18 10.48 1.00
CA ILE A 78 -9.94 9.92 1.54
C ILE A 78 -9.18 9.18 0.44
N LEU A 79 -7.87 9.46 0.29
CA LEU A 79 -6.96 8.67 -0.54
C LEU A 79 -5.93 7.96 0.34
N VAL A 80 -5.81 6.65 0.20
CA VAL A 80 -4.81 5.81 0.87
C VAL A 80 -3.82 5.29 -0.17
N ASN A 81 -2.65 5.93 -0.23
CA ASN A 81 -1.52 5.50 -1.06
C ASN A 81 -0.78 4.35 -0.36
N ASN A 82 -1.27 3.12 -0.54
CA ASN A 82 -0.73 1.92 0.08
C ASN A 82 0.00 0.99 -0.91
N ALA A 83 -0.22 1.13 -2.22
CA ALA A 83 0.44 0.28 -3.21
C ALA A 83 1.97 0.32 -3.06
N GLY A 84 2.57 -0.86 -2.96
CA GLY A 84 4.00 -1.04 -2.79
C GLY A 84 4.41 -2.47 -3.15
N CYS A 85 5.69 -2.67 -3.34
CA CYS A 85 6.28 -3.99 -3.55
C CYS A 85 7.65 -4.02 -2.88
N ALA A 86 8.11 -5.19 -2.46
CA ALA A 86 9.46 -5.35 -1.91
C ALA A 86 10.43 -5.87 -2.97
N THR A 87 11.74 -5.66 -2.76
CA THR A 87 12.82 -6.25 -3.56
C THR A 87 13.97 -6.56 -2.61
N PHE A 88 14.53 -7.76 -2.72
CA PHE A 88 15.53 -8.28 -1.78
C PHE A 88 16.82 -8.71 -2.49
N ASN A 89 17.36 -7.85 -3.34
CA ASN A 89 18.64 -8.07 -3.99
C ASN A 89 19.75 -7.24 -3.31
N PRO A 90 21.02 -7.66 -3.39
CA PRO A 90 22.13 -6.77 -3.08
C PRO A 90 21.97 -5.44 -3.82
N LEU A 91 22.24 -4.31 -3.15
CA LEU A 91 21.98 -2.98 -3.70
C LEU A 91 22.68 -2.76 -5.05
N VAL A 92 23.89 -3.28 -5.21
CA VAL A 92 24.66 -3.19 -6.47
C VAL A 92 24.03 -3.97 -7.63
N HIS A 93 23.12 -4.89 -7.34
CA HIS A 93 22.34 -5.65 -8.33
C HIS A 93 20.87 -5.20 -8.37
N ALA A 94 20.48 -4.24 -7.54
CA ALA A 94 19.16 -3.66 -7.60
C ALA A 94 19.14 -2.63 -8.73
N ASP A 95 18.15 -2.74 -9.61
CA ASP A 95 17.79 -1.62 -10.47
C ASP A 95 17.48 -0.40 -9.59
N ILE A 96 17.92 0.80 -9.98
CA ILE A 96 17.65 2.05 -9.28
C ILE A 96 16.13 2.26 -9.12
N GLY A 97 15.33 1.80 -10.09
CA GLY A 97 13.87 1.78 -9.98
C GLY A 97 13.33 0.89 -8.85
N ASN A 98 14.13 -0.07 -8.37
CA ASN A 98 13.78 -1.03 -7.32
C ASN A 98 14.46 -0.75 -5.96
N ALA A 99 15.27 0.30 -5.83
CA ALA A 99 15.97 0.68 -4.61
C ALA A 99 15.03 1.35 -3.57
N LYS A 100 14.23 0.53 -2.88
CA LYS A 100 13.03 0.95 -2.13
C LYS A 100 13.26 1.48 -0.71
N ALA A 101 14.42 1.22 -0.09
CA ALA A 101 14.72 1.75 1.24
C ALA A 101 14.85 3.29 1.21
N PHE A 102 15.37 3.85 0.12
CA PHE A 102 15.43 5.30 -0.11
C PHE A 102 14.03 5.91 -0.30
N SER A 103 13.08 5.13 -0.84
CA SER A 103 11.71 5.59 -1.06
C SER A 103 10.99 5.97 0.23
N LYS A 104 11.22 5.29 1.38
CA LYS A 104 10.50 5.63 2.62
C LYS A 104 10.87 7.00 3.18
N ALA A 105 12.17 7.31 3.22
CA ALA A 105 12.65 8.63 3.65
C ALA A 105 12.17 9.73 2.68
N ALA A 106 12.33 9.50 1.37
CA ALA A 106 11.86 10.43 0.34
C ALA A 106 10.34 10.67 0.43
N MET A 107 9.54 9.61 0.57
CA MET A 107 8.08 9.70 0.71
C MET A 107 7.66 10.47 1.96
N THR A 108 8.46 10.40 3.04
CA THR A 108 8.20 11.17 4.25
C THR A 108 8.40 12.66 3.99
N PHE A 109 9.50 13.06 3.36
CA PHE A 109 9.73 14.46 2.98
C PHE A 109 8.68 15.00 2.00
N ILE A 110 8.31 14.21 1.00
CA ILE A 110 7.23 14.55 0.06
C ILE A 110 5.92 14.76 0.83
N SER A 111 5.61 13.87 1.78
CA SER A 111 4.38 13.95 2.56
C SER A 111 4.34 15.18 3.49
N GLU A 112 5.46 15.55 4.11
CA GLU A 112 5.55 16.79 4.90
C GLU A 112 5.39 18.04 4.03
N THR A 113 5.92 18.01 2.81
CA THR A 113 5.75 19.11 1.84
C THR A 113 4.29 19.22 1.40
N LEU A 114 3.68 18.12 0.97
CA LEU A 114 2.27 18.07 0.55
C LEU A 114 1.33 18.51 1.66
N LYS A 115 1.65 18.23 2.93
CA LYS A 115 0.85 18.67 4.06
C LYS A 115 0.69 20.18 4.10
N ILE A 116 1.77 20.93 3.86
CA ILE A 116 1.77 22.40 3.85
C ILE A 116 1.07 22.91 2.60
N GLU A 117 1.37 22.32 1.43
CA GLU A 117 0.81 22.78 0.15
C GLU A 117 -0.70 22.54 0.03
N LEU A 118 -1.21 21.46 0.64
CA LEU A 118 -2.61 21.06 0.54
C LEU A 118 -3.48 21.57 1.70
N GLU A 119 -2.88 22.06 2.79
CA GLU A 119 -3.60 22.65 3.93
C GLU A 119 -4.53 23.81 3.52
N PRO A 120 -4.12 24.78 2.67
CA PRO A 120 -5.00 25.86 2.20
C PRO A 120 -6.22 25.35 1.41
N LEU A 121 -6.13 24.15 0.83
CA LEU A 121 -7.22 23.50 0.10
C LEU A 121 -8.14 22.68 1.04
N GLY A 122 -7.88 22.70 2.35
CA GLY A 122 -8.61 21.92 3.34
C GLY A 122 -8.31 20.43 3.30
N VAL A 123 -7.22 20.02 2.63
CA VAL A 123 -6.80 18.63 2.49
C VAL A 123 -5.71 18.33 3.50
N ARG A 124 -5.94 17.31 4.33
CA ARG A 124 -5.00 16.86 5.36
C ARG A 124 -4.20 15.66 4.87
N VAL A 125 -2.88 15.74 4.99
CA VAL A 125 -1.96 14.64 4.68
C VAL A 125 -1.48 13.98 5.98
N VAL A 126 -1.46 12.64 6.00
CA VAL A 126 -0.99 11.83 7.13
C VAL A 126 -0.05 10.75 6.62
N THR A 127 1.16 10.69 7.18
CA THR A 127 2.12 9.62 6.93
C THR A 127 1.97 8.54 7.99
N ALA A 128 1.68 7.30 7.58
CA ALA A 128 1.66 6.14 8.45
C ALA A 128 2.92 5.29 8.21
N MET A 129 3.88 5.34 9.15
CA MET A 129 5.02 4.43 9.14
C MET A 129 4.64 3.15 9.89
N VAL A 130 4.64 2.02 9.18
CA VAL A 130 4.33 0.72 9.74
C VAL A 130 5.59 -0.14 9.90
N GLY A 131 5.58 -0.97 10.94
CA GLY A 131 6.61 -1.99 11.18
C GLY A 131 6.49 -3.18 10.23
N ALA A 132 7.07 -4.31 10.62
CA ALA A 132 6.94 -5.55 9.86
C ALA A 132 5.54 -6.15 10.08
N ILE A 133 4.82 -6.40 9.00
CA ILE A 133 3.44 -6.90 8.98
C ILE A 133 3.41 -8.20 8.16
N ASN A 134 2.58 -9.16 8.59
CA ASN A 134 2.33 -10.39 7.86
C ASN A 134 1.57 -10.14 6.55
N THR A 135 2.28 -9.90 5.45
CA THR A 135 1.69 -9.71 4.12
C THR A 135 2.45 -10.52 3.07
N GLU A 136 1.80 -10.80 1.94
CA GLU A 136 2.38 -11.48 0.77
C GLU A 136 3.36 -10.58 -0.03
N ILE A 137 3.88 -9.50 0.56
CA ILE A 137 4.78 -8.56 -0.13
C ILE A 137 6.14 -9.20 -0.50
N TYR A 138 6.46 -10.34 0.11
CA TYR A 138 7.66 -11.14 -0.11
C TYR A 138 7.48 -12.19 -1.22
N ASP A 139 6.24 -12.50 -1.61
CA ASP A 139 5.96 -13.59 -2.55
C ASP A 139 6.54 -13.29 -3.94
N GLY A 140 7.18 -14.31 -4.53
CA GLY A 140 7.78 -14.22 -5.86
C GLY A 140 9.11 -13.45 -5.93
N CYS A 141 9.74 -13.16 -4.78
CA CYS A 141 11.05 -12.50 -4.73
C CYS A 141 12.26 -13.45 -4.75
N ASP A 142 12.14 -14.70 -5.25
CA ASP A 142 13.28 -15.64 -5.24
C ASP A 142 14.49 -15.05 -5.97
N VAL A 143 15.61 -14.96 -5.24
CA VAL A 143 16.87 -14.40 -5.73
C VAL A 143 17.86 -15.53 -5.98
N ALA A 144 18.30 -15.65 -7.23
CA ALA A 144 19.42 -16.49 -7.62
C ALA A 144 20.61 -15.58 -7.96
N LEU A 145 21.70 -15.72 -7.20
CA LEU A 145 22.92 -14.94 -7.44
C LEU A 145 23.85 -15.68 -8.41
N PRO A 146 24.53 -14.95 -9.30
CA PRO A 146 25.63 -15.49 -10.09
C PRO A 146 26.69 -16.17 -9.20
N ASN A 147 27.36 -17.22 -9.72
CA ASN A 147 28.33 -17.98 -8.94
C ASN A 147 29.57 -17.17 -8.53
N ASP A 148 29.90 -16.14 -9.30
CA ASP A 148 30.99 -15.20 -9.06
C ASP A 148 30.59 -13.99 -8.18
N SER A 149 29.33 -13.96 -7.72
CA SER A 149 28.83 -12.90 -6.84
C SER A 149 29.59 -12.88 -5.51
N TRP A 150 30.01 -11.68 -5.08
CA TRP A 150 30.61 -11.48 -3.76
C TRP A 150 29.62 -11.80 -2.62
N TYR A 151 28.32 -11.77 -2.91
CA TYR A 151 27.24 -12.09 -1.97
C TYR A 151 26.86 -13.58 -1.98
N LYS A 152 27.48 -14.40 -2.85
CA LYS A 152 27.19 -15.84 -2.94
C LYS A 152 27.33 -16.57 -1.59
N PRO A 153 28.31 -16.27 -0.72
CA PRO A 153 28.43 -16.91 0.60
C PRO A 153 27.23 -16.70 1.53
N ILE A 154 26.41 -15.66 1.30
CA ILE A 154 25.22 -15.34 2.09
C ILE A 154 23.92 -15.49 1.30
N GLU A 155 23.94 -16.16 0.15
CA GLU A 155 22.78 -16.34 -0.73
C GLU A 155 21.60 -16.98 0.03
N SER A 156 21.86 -17.95 0.90
CA SER A 156 20.83 -18.58 1.72
C SER A 156 20.14 -17.60 2.66
N ILE A 157 20.87 -16.63 3.23
CA ILE A 157 20.28 -15.59 4.08
C ILE A 157 19.42 -14.63 3.24
N ILE A 158 19.89 -14.27 2.04
CA ILE A 158 19.15 -13.42 1.10
C ILE A 158 17.84 -14.11 0.70
N GLN A 159 17.87 -15.41 0.39
CA GLN A 159 16.69 -16.19 0.04
C GLN A 159 15.69 -16.27 1.20
N ARG A 160 16.16 -16.53 2.42
CA ARG A 160 15.30 -16.52 3.63
C ARG A 160 14.63 -15.16 3.84
N GLN A 161 15.38 -14.07 3.65
CA GLN A 161 14.84 -12.72 3.71
C GLN A 161 13.84 -12.43 2.58
N ALA A 162 14.13 -12.89 1.36
CA ALA A 162 13.27 -12.72 0.21
C ALA A 162 11.93 -13.44 0.35
N ARG A 163 11.91 -14.55 1.11
CA ARG A 163 10.70 -15.30 1.48
C ARG A 163 9.99 -14.80 2.74
N GLY A 164 10.49 -13.73 3.36
CA GLY A 164 9.91 -13.19 4.59
C GLY A 164 10.15 -14.03 5.86
N GLU A 165 10.99 -15.07 5.79
CA GLU A 165 11.23 -16.00 6.90
C GLU A 165 12.01 -15.37 8.06
N MET A 166 12.68 -14.24 7.80
CA MET A 166 13.50 -13.52 8.78
C MET A 166 12.67 -12.64 9.73
N GLN A 167 11.41 -12.40 9.39
CA GLN A 167 10.51 -11.51 10.13
C GLN A 167 9.63 -12.26 11.13
N LEU A 168 9.51 -13.58 10.97
CA LEU A 168 8.69 -14.42 11.84
C LEU A 168 9.44 -14.77 13.15
N PRO A 169 8.73 -14.89 14.28
CA PRO A 169 7.28 -14.72 14.47
C PRO A 169 6.86 -13.27 14.80
N ASN A 170 7.76 -12.30 14.69
CA ASN A 170 7.60 -10.96 15.28
C ASN A 170 6.75 -9.99 14.45
N ASN A 171 6.22 -10.42 13.31
CA ASN A 171 5.33 -9.61 12.49
C ASN A 171 3.99 -9.33 13.16
N GLU A 172 3.51 -8.10 13.02
CA GLU A 172 2.15 -7.75 13.41
C GLU A 172 1.14 -8.34 12.41
N ALA A 173 -0.04 -8.72 12.93
CA ALA A 173 -1.16 -9.14 12.09
C ALA A 173 -1.74 -7.95 11.32
N VAL A 174 -2.09 -8.16 10.05
CA VAL A 174 -2.55 -7.08 9.14
C VAL A 174 -3.76 -6.35 9.72
N GLU A 175 -4.68 -7.08 10.34
CA GLU A 175 -5.92 -6.57 10.90
C GLU A 175 -5.66 -5.62 12.07
N VAL A 176 -4.65 -5.91 12.89
CA VAL A 176 -4.25 -5.08 14.04
C VAL A 176 -3.65 -3.76 13.54
N THR A 177 -2.75 -3.83 12.56
CA THR A 177 -2.17 -2.63 11.95
C THR A 177 -3.25 -1.80 11.25
N ALA A 178 -4.12 -2.43 10.47
CA ALA A 178 -5.20 -1.75 9.74
C ALA A 178 -6.18 -1.04 10.68
N ALA A 179 -6.58 -1.69 11.77
CA ALA A 179 -7.44 -1.10 12.80
C ALA A 179 -6.78 0.13 13.45
N SER A 180 -5.48 0.06 13.74
CA SER A 180 -4.71 1.15 14.33
C SER A 180 -4.58 2.35 13.39
N ILE A 181 -4.26 2.10 12.11
CA ILE A 181 -4.19 3.15 11.07
C ILE A 181 -5.55 3.81 10.89
N LYS A 182 -6.62 3.01 10.75
CA LYS A 182 -8.01 3.50 10.65
C LYS A 182 -8.34 4.43 11.81
N GLN A 183 -8.04 4.04 13.05
CA GLN A 183 -8.29 4.87 14.22
C GLN A 183 -7.56 6.21 14.11
N ARG A 184 -6.31 6.23 13.66
CA ARG A 184 -5.55 7.48 13.48
C ARG A 184 -6.05 8.35 12.33
N LEU A 185 -6.59 7.75 11.27
CA LEU A 185 -7.15 8.48 10.13
C LEU A 185 -8.49 9.16 10.47
N ILE A 186 -9.31 8.51 11.30
CA ILE A 186 -10.69 8.91 11.62
C ILE A 186 -10.79 9.65 12.96
N CYS A 187 -10.17 9.12 14.02
CA CYS A 187 -10.15 9.72 15.35
C CYS A 187 -9.00 10.71 15.47
N THR A 188 -9.26 11.94 15.08
CA THR A 188 -8.51 13.09 15.60
C THR A 188 -9.53 14.06 16.15
N SER A 189 -9.82 13.93 17.45
CA SER A 189 -10.37 15.04 18.22
C SER A 189 -9.51 16.26 17.96
N LYS A 190 -10.15 17.40 17.67
CA LYS A 190 -9.54 18.72 17.82
C LYS A 190 -8.97 18.80 19.24
N GLY A 191 -7.68 18.53 19.40
CA GLY A 191 -6.94 18.72 20.64
C GLY A 191 -6.04 19.91 20.43
N THR A 192 -6.52 21.05 20.95
CA THR A 192 -5.85 22.32 21.29
C THR A 192 -4.44 22.55 20.79
#